data_AF-A0A2E9Y9C8-F1
#
_entry.id   AF-A0A2E9Y9C8-F1
#
_cell.length_a   1.000
_cell.length_b   1.000
_cell.length_c   1.000
_cell.angle_alpha   90.00
_cell.angle_beta   90.00
_cell.angle_gamma   90.00
#
_symmetry.space_group_name_H-M   'P 1'
#
loop_
_entity.id
_entity.type
_entity.pdbx_description
1 polymer ?
#
loop_
_entity_poly.entity_id
_entity_poly.type
_entity_poly.pdbx_seq_one_letter_code
_entity_poly.pdbx_strand_id
1 'polypeptide(L)'
;MSIAQDAEITPESSNWRTEPNKFVYSDNHWRWTLRSVQRMDDRLIVTLRFRNNATTARPILLEDDPLSTIILIDEASDRRFPLLSFEGISEQPTAVKRKKSKSATFTFAYPAGASAVRFASNWISMRMGGEASIMEVEFTLDIPSANAGQT
;
A
#
# COMPACT_ATOMS: atom_id res chain seq x y z
N MET A 1 -1.08 -27.18 48.55
CA MET A 1 -1.05 -25.75 48.20
C MET A 1 -0.88 -25.68 46.70
N SER A 2 -1.89 -25.20 45.98
CA SER A 2 -1.90 -25.15 44.51
C SER A 2 -1.18 -23.88 44.07
N ILE A 3 -0.17 -24.03 43.23
CA ILE A 3 0.54 -22.91 42.60
C ILE A 3 -0.34 -22.45 41.44
N ALA A 4 -0.82 -21.21 41.51
CA ALA A 4 -1.59 -20.60 40.43
C ALA A 4 -0.70 -20.56 39.18
N GLN A 5 -1.22 -21.07 38.08
CA GLN A 5 -0.63 -20.92 36.76
C GLN A 5 -0.68 -19.43 36.41
N ASP A 6 0.49 -18.81 36.29
CA ASP A 6 0.63 -17.55 35.58
C ASP A 6 0.13 -17.79 34.15
N ALA A 7 -1.08 -17.30 33.88
CA ALA A 7 -1.55 -17.17 32.52
C ALA A 7 -0.61 -16.17 31.85
N GLU A 8 0.33 -16.69 31.09
CA GLU A 8 1.13 -15.92 30.14
C GLU A 8 0.12 -15.27 29.18
N ILE A 9 -0.23 -14.01 29.44
CA ILE A 9 -1.05 -13.21 28.53
C ILE A 9 -0.17 -13.01 27.29
N THR A 10 -0.24 -13.96 26.37
CA THR A 10 0.31 -13.78 25.03
C THR A 10 -0.50 -12.63 24.45
N PRO A 11 0.10 -11.45 24.16
CA PRO A 11 -0.68 -10.39 23.55
C PRO A 11 -1.23 -10.96 22.24
N GLU A 12 -2.56 -10.98 22.11
CA GLU A 12 -3.23 -11.34 20.86
C GLU A 12 -2.47 -10.67 19.73
N SER A 13 -1.93 -11.47 18.81
CA SER A 13 -1.09 -10.93 17.76
C SER A 13 -1.92 -9.89 17.02
N SER A 14 -1.59 -8.62 17.21
CA SER A 14 -2.29 -7.52 16.56
C SER A 14 -2.09 -7.54 15.03
N ASN A 15 -1.31 -8.49 14.55
CA ASN A 15 -1.00 -8.74 13.16
C ASN A 15 -2.24 -9.30 12.46
N TRP A 16 -2.61 -8.66 11.37
CA TRP A 16 -3.73 -9.08 10.53
C TRP A 16 -3.37 -8.82 9.08
N ARG A 17 -4.03 -9.52 8.16
CA ARG A 17 -3.92 -9.28 6.74
C ARG A 17 -5.30 -9.35 6.09
N THR A 18 -5.63 -8.35 5.31
CA THR A 18 -6.79 -8.36 4.42
C THR A 18 -6.31 -8.46 2.97
N GLU A 19 -7.12 -9.08 2.12
CA GLU A 19 -6.90 -9.13 0.67
C GLU A 19 -8.09 -8.49 -0.04
N PRO A 20 -8.18 -7.15 -0.06
CA PRO A 20 -9.37 -6.46 -0.54
C PRO A 20 -9.71 -6.84 -1.98
N ASN A 21 -8.70 -7.08 -2.82
CA ASN A 21 -8.72 -7.64 -4.19
C ASN A 21 -9.86 -7.13 -5.11
N LYS A 22 -10.42 -5.95 -4.82
CA LYS A 22 -11.62 -5.39 -5.46
C LYS A 22 -11.41 -3.95 -5.94
N PHE A 23 -10.47 -3.21 -5.35
CA PHE A 23 -10.18 -1.85 -5.79
C PHE A 23 -9.23 -1.86 -6.98
N VAL A 24 -9.71 -1.33 -8.10
CA VAL A 24 -8.99 -1.27 -9.36
C VAL A 24 -8.92 0.19 -9.79
N TYR A 25 -7.74 0.78 -9.69
CA TYR A 25 -7.42 1.96 -10.47
C TYR A 25 -6.89 1.49 -11.82
N SER A 26 -7.35 2.08 -12.92
CA SER A 26 -6.87 1.71 -14.26
C SER A 26 -6.95 2.87 -15.23
N ASP A 27 -5.97 2.95 -16.11
CA ASP A 27 -6.01 3.75 -17.32
C ASP A 27 -5.98 2.82 -18.57
N ASN A 28 -5.77 3.40 -19.75
CA ASN A 28 -5.69 2.65 -21.01
C ASN A 28 -4.54 1.61 -21.05
N HIS A 29 -3.49 1.80 -20.26
CA HIS A 29 -2.24 1.04 -20.34
C HIS A 29 -1.89 0.27 -19.08
N TRP A 30 -2.48 0.62 -17.95
CA TRP A 30 -2.10 0.17 -16.64
C TRP A 30 -3.33 -0.14 -15.80
N ARG A 31 -3.15 -1.13 -14.94
CA ARG A 31 -4.15 -1.51 -13.96
C ARG A 31 -3.44 -1.77 -12.64
N TRP A 32 -3.80 -1.02 -11.62
CA TRP A 32 -3.39 -1.21 -10.25
C TRP A 32 -4.47 -1.96 -9.51
N THR A 33 -4.06 -2.76 -8.55
CA THR A 33 -4.98 -3.51 -7.70
C THR A 33 -4.38 -3.60 -6.32
N LEU A 34 -5.14 -3.19 -5.30
CA LEU A 34 -4.79 -3.40 -3.91
C LEU A 34 -4.84 -4.90 -3.61
N ARG A 35 -3.66 -5.52 -3.40
CA ARG A 35 -3.53 -6.97 -3.20
C ARG A 35 -3.68 -7.34 -1.76
N SER A 36 -3.03 -6.60 -0.87
CA SER A 36 -3.15 -6.82 0.56
C SER A 36 -2.86 -5.55 1.34
N VAL A 37 -3.51 -5.47 2.49
CA VAL A 37 -3.14 -4.57 3.58
C VAL A 37 -2.85 -5.45 4.77
N GLN A 38 -1.70 -5.27 5.41
CA GLN A 38 -1.27 -6.09 6.52
C GLN A 38 -0.75 -5.21 7.65
N ARG A 39 -1.16 -5.51 8.89
CA ARG A 39 -0.46 -5.03 10.07
C ARG A 39 0.60 -6.03 10.48
N MET A 40 1.82 -5.53 10.70
CA MET A 40 2.89 -6.26 11.37
C MET A 40 3.44 -5.35 12.46
N ASP A 41 3.14 -5.68 13.71
CA ASP A 41 3.51 -4.95 14.91
C ASP A 41 3.04 -3.48 14.86
N ASP A 42 3.98 -2.55 14.75
CA ASP A 42 3.79 -1.10 14.65
C ASP A 42 3.79 -0.60 13.20
N ARG A 43 3.70 -1.49 12.21
CA ARG A 43 3.74 -1.16 10.79
C ARG A 43 2.46 -1.55 10.07
N LEU A 44 2.10 -0.71 9.09
CA LEU A 44 1.11 -1.04 8.07
C LEU A 44 1.84 -1.30 6.74
N ILE A 45 1.59 -2.44 6.13
CA ILE A 45 2.19 -2.89 4.88
C ILE A 45 1.10 -2.96 3.82
N VAL A 46 1.25 -2.14 2.78
CA VAL A 46 0.31 -2.04 1.66
C VAL A 46 0.98 -2.63 0.42
N THR A 47 0.37 -3.66 -0.17
CA THR A 47 0.89 -4.28 -1.39
C THR A 47 -0.03 -4.00 -2.56
N LEU A 48 0.52 -3.37 -3.60
CA LEU A 48 -0.14 -3.13 -4.86
C LEU A 48 0.40 -4.07 -5.94
N ARG A 49 -0.49 -4.52 -6.83
CA ARG A 49 -0.11 -5.13 -8.11
C ARG A 49 -0.39 -4.14 -9.21
N PHE A 50 0.58 -3.92 -10.09
CA PHE A 50 0.40 -3.12 -11.30
C PHE A 50 0.63 -3.99 -12.54
N ARG A 51 -0.31 -3.93 -13.49
CA ARG A 51 -0.33 -4.72 -14.72
C ARG A 51 -0.23 -3.80 -15.93
N ASN A 52 0.68 -4.12 -16.83
CA ASN A 52 0.72 -3.48 -18.13
C ASN A 52 -0.35 -4.10 -19.06
N ASN A 53 -1.41 -3.34 -19.31
CA ASN A 53 -2.50 -3.67 -20.23
C ASN A 53 -2.25 -3.24 -21.67
N ALA A 54 -1.21 -2.45 -21.95
CA ALA A 54 -0.85 -2.01 -23.29
C ALA A 54 -0.47 -3.18 -24.22
N THR A 55 -0.33 -2.87 -25.50
CA THR A 55 0.09 -3.81 -26.55
C THR A 55 1.60 -4.05 -26.58
N THR A 56 2.39 -3.20 -25.93
CA THR A 56 3.86 -3.28 -25.85
C THR A 56 4.35 -3.26 -24.41
N ALA A 57 5.64 -3.56 -24.19
CA ALA A 57 6.26 -3.30 -22.90
C ALA A 57 6.29 -1.79 -22.63
N ARG A 58 6.05 -1.39 -21.38
CA ARG A 58 6.05 0.02 -20.96
C ARG A 58 6.90 0.21 -19.71
N PRO A 59 7.66 1.32 -19.62
CA PRO A 59 8.33 1.68 -18.39
C PRO A 59 7.32 2.17 -17.36
N ILE A 60 7.65 2.00 -16.09
CA ILE A 60 6.93 2.60 -14.98
C ILE A 60 7.91 2.88 -13.84
N LEU A 61 7.71 3.99 -13.15
CA LEU A 61 8.51 4.44 -12.02
C LEU A 61 7.62 5.26 -11.07
N LEU A 62 8.12 5.52 -9.87
CA LEU A 62 7.55 6.51 -8.96
C LEU A 62 8.02 7.92 -9.34
N GLU A 63 7.30 8.91 -8.85
CA GLU A 63 7.78 10.29 -8.78
C GLU A 63 8.99 10.41 -7.84
N ASP A 64 9.74 11.50 -7.99
CA ASP A 64 10.93 11.79 -7.20
C ASP A 64 10.55 11.95 -5.70
N ASP A 65 11.49 11.63 -4.82
CA ASP A 65 11.34 11.65 -3.35
C ASP A 65 10.12 10.88 -2.78
N PRO A 66 9.93 9.58 -3.11
CA PRO A 66 8.76 8.79 -2.69
C PRO A 66 8.46 8.80 -1.19
N LEU A 67 9.50 8.86 -0.34
CA LEU A 67 9.36 8.85 1.12
C LEU A 67 8.66 10.11 1.65
N SER A 68 8.71 11.20 0.90
CA SER A 68 8.10 12.48 1.25
C SER A 68 6.73 12.68 0.61
N THR A 69 6.50 12.07 -0.56
CA THR A 69 5.31 12.29 -1.39
C THR A 69 4.23 11.24 -1.15
N ILE A 70 4.61 9.98 -0.89
CA ILE A 70 3.67 8.90 -0.63
C ILE A 70 3.34 8.90 0.87
N ILE A 71 2.06 9.08 1.19
CA ILE A 71 1.57 9.17 2.57
C ILE A 71 0.27 8.39 2.73
N LEU A 72 0.03 7.95 3.97
CA LEU A 72 -1.32 7.58 4.41
C LEU A 72 -1.94 8.77 5.11
N ILE A 73 -3.22 9.01 4.84
CA ILE A 73 -3.98 10.12 5.44
C ILE A 73 -5.21 9.54 6.12
N ASP A 74 -5.36 9.78 7.42
CA ASP A 74 -6.65 9.65 8.09
C ASP A 74 -7.43 10.95 7.86
N GLU A 75 -8.37 10.93 6.92
CA GLU A 75 -9.13 12.11 6.52
C GLU A 75 -10.03 12.66 7.64
N ALA A 76 -10.43 11.82 8.60
CA ALA A 76 -11.28 12.25 9.70
C ALA A 76 -10.52 13.15 10.69
N SER A 77 -9.21 12.96 10.83
CA SER A 77 -8.36 13.69 11.77
C SER A 77 -7.26 14.53 11.11
N ASP A 78 -7.19 14.52 9.77
CA ASP A 78 -6.09 15.07 8.95
C ASP A 78 -4.70 14.60 9.41
N ARG A 79 -4.62 13.42 10.04
CA ARG A 79 -3.36 12.83 10.48
C ARG A 79 -2.68 12.15 9.30
N ARG A 80 -1.39 12.43 9.14
CA ARG A 80 -0.56 11.86 8.07
C ARG A 80 0.43 10.88 8.67
N PHE A 81 0.55 9.72 8.03
CA PHE A 81 1.50 8.67 8.41
C PHE A 81 2.52 8.53 7.28
N PRO A 82 3.80 8.84 7.54
CA PRO A 82 4.82 8.84 6.51
C PRO A 82 5.15 7.43 6.04
N LEU A 83 5.57 7.32 4.78
CA LEU A 83 6.18 6.11 4.24
C LEU A 83 7.55 5.89 4.90
N LEU A 84 7.79 4.67 5.35
CA LEU A 84 9.06 4.25 5.96
C LEU A 84 9.98 3.59 4.94
N SER A 85 9.41 2.75 4.07
CA SER A 85 10.16 2.06 3.01
C SER A 85 9.23 1.59 1.90
N PHE A 86 9.80 1.30 0.74
CA PHE A 86 9.09 0.69 -0.39
C PHE A 86 9.98 -0.28 -1.16
N GLU A 87 9.36 -1.26 -1.79
CA GLU A 87 10.04 -2.31 -2.55
C GLU A 87 9.26 -2.67 -3.83
N GLY A 88 9.97 -3.21 -4.84
CA GLY A 88 9.35 -3.70 -6.08
C GLY A 88 9.03 -2.61 -7.13
N ILE A 89 9.26 -1.35 -6.78
CA ILE A 89 9.22 -0.17 -7.66
C ILE A 89 10.25 0.85 -7.17
N SER A 90 10.67 1.79 -8.01
CA SER A 90 11.60 2.86 -7.66
C SER A 90 11.40 4.09 -8.54
N GLU A 91 12.17 5.15 -8.30
CA GLU A 91 12.26 6.33 -9.16
C GLU A 91 12.97 6.03 -10.50
N GLN A 92 13.52 4.82 -10.66
CA GLN A 92 14.17 4.41 -11.90
C GLN A 92 13.19 3.64 -12.80
N PRO A 93 13.15 3.94 -14.11
CA PRO A 93 12.25 3.28 -15.04
C PRO A 93 12.40 1.76 -15.02
N THR A 94 11.31 1.08 -14.69
CA THR A 94 11.24 -0.38 -14.70
C THR A 94 10.30 -0.85 -15.79
N ALA A 95 10.82 -1.59 -16.78
CA ALA A 95 9.99 -2.13 -17.84
C ALA A 95 9.08 -3.26 -17.33
N VAL A 96 7.80 -3.22 -17.72
CA VAL A 96 6.83 -4.30 -17.51
C VAL A 96 6.39 -4.83 -18.87
N LYS A 97 6.59 -6.13 -19.10
CA LYS A 97 6.20 -6.80 -20.36
C LYS A 97 4.68 -6.75 -20.57
N ARG A 98 4.26 -6.78 -21.84
CA ARG A 98 2.86 -6.82 -22.27
C ARG A 98 2.06 -7.85 -21.46
N LYS A 99 0.88 -7.45 -20.95
CA LYS A 99 -0.06 -8.28 -20.18
C LYS A 99 0.53 -8.95 -18.93
N LYS A 100 1.74 -8.59 -18.50
CA LYS A 100 2.37 -9.04 -17.26
C LYS A 100 2.15 -8.03 -16.14
N SER A 101 2.35 -8.49 -14.91
CA SER A 101 2.24 -7.70 -13.70
C SER A 101 3.53 -7.74 -12.89
N LYS A 102 3.75 -6.69 -12.10
CA LYS A 102 4.69 -6.65 -10.98
C LYS A 102 3.94 -6.21 -9.73
N SER A 103 4.61 -6.26 -8.59
CA SER A 103 4.07 -5.81 -7.31
C SER A 103 4.99 -4.78 -6.70
N ALA A 104 4.41 -3.84 -5.96
CA ALA A 104 5.10 -2.91 -5.10
C ALA A 104 4.56 -3.04 -3.68
N THR A 105 5.45 -2.97 -2.71
CA THR A 105 5.13 -2.99 -1.29
C THR A 105 5.53 -1.66 -0.69
N PHE A 106 4.64 -1.09 0.12
CA PHE A 106 4.84 0.17 0.83
C PHE A 106 4.64 -0.08 2.31
N THR A 107 5.61 0.33 3.13
CA THR A 107 5.59 0.15 4.58
C THR A 107 5.47 1.50 5.25
N PHE A 108 4.48 1.64 6.12
CA PHE A 108 4.16 2.84 6.86
C PHE A 108 4.18 2.57 8.36
N ALA A 109 4.28 3.63 9.16
CA ALA A 109 3.90 3.55 10.57
C ALA A 109 2.41 3.17 10.68
N TYR A 110 2.06 2.29 11.63
CA TYR A 110 0.68 1.85 11.80
C TYR A 110 -0.20 3.02 12.25
N PRO A 111 -1.34 3.28 11.56
CA PRO A 111 -2.21 4.40 11.86
C PRO A 111 -3.10 4.12 13.08
N ALA A 112 -2.49 4.07 14.27
CA ALA A 112 -3.21 3.78 15.50
C ALA A 112 -4.33 4.80 15.76
N GLY A 113 -5.54 4.28 15.98
CA GLY A 113 -6.75 5.06 16.22
C GLY A 113 -7.52 5.47 14.97
N ALA A 114 -6.98 5.26 13.76
CA ALA A 114 -7.73 5.49 12.53
C ALA A 114 -8.64 4.29 12.22
N SER A 115 -9.87 4.56 11.76
CA SER A 115 -10.79 3.53 11.26
C SER A 115 -10.59 3.23 9.78
N ALA A 116 -10.14 4.23 9.01
CA ALA A 116 -9.75 4.10 7.62
C ALA A 116 -8.65 5.11 7.30
N VAL A 117 -7.83 4.82 6.30
CA VAL A 117 -6.82 5.75 5.78
C VAL A 117 -6.81 5.72 4.26
N ARG A 118 -6.56 6.87 3.62
CA ARG A 118 -6.31 6.97 2.19
C ARG A 118 -4.82 6.83 1.92
N PHE A 119 -4.47 5.87 1.08
CA PHE A 119 -3.18 5.79 0.41
C PHE A 119 -3.23 6.62 -0.87
N ALA A 120 -2.21 7.45 -1.11
CA ALA A 120 -2.03 8.18 -2.35
C ALA A 120 -0.57 8.08 -2.84
N SER A 121 -0.38 7.88 -4.14
CA SER A 121 0.94 7.73 -4.75
C SER A 121 0.92 8.13 -6.23
N ASN A 122 1.93 8.88 -6.66
CA ASN A 122 2.12 9.26 -8.06
C ASN A 122 3.06 8.30 -8.79
N TRP A 123 2.59 7.82 -9.94
CA TRP A 123 3.31 6.88 -10.80
C TRP A 123 3.52 7.52 -12.18
N ILE A 124 4.68 7.31 -12.78
CA ILE A 124 5.01 7.86 -14.10
C ILE A 124 5.13 6.72 -15.10
N SER A 125 4.40 6.78 -16.22
CA SER A 125 4.46 5.75 -17.26
C SER A 125 5.34 6.13 -18.45
N MET A 126 5.51 7.43 -18.71
CA MET A 126 6.30 7.97 -19.82
C MET A 126 6.79 9.37 -19.46
N ARG A 127 8.03 9.69 -19.83
CA ARG A 127 8.54 11.06 -19.93
C ARG A 127 8.84 11.30 -21.42
N MET A 128 8.08 12.15 -22.09
CA MET A 128 8.22 12.47 -23.52
C MET A 128 8.41 13.97 -23.68
N GLY A 129 9.57 14.41 -24.17
CA GLY A 129 9.79 15.84 -24.50
C GLY A 129 9.67 16.82 -23.32
N GLY A 130 9.85 16.35 -22.07
CA GLY A 130 9.68 17.15 -20.86
C GLY A 130 8.31 17.00 -20.17
N GLU A 131 7.33 16.38 -20.82
CA GLU A 131 6.04 16.07 -20.21
C GLU A 131 6.04 14.64 -19.62
N ALA A 132 5.61 14.53 -18.36
CA ALA A 132 5.44 13.26 -17.68
C ALA A 132 3.96 12.85 -17.67
N SER A 133 3.66 11.62 -18.07
CA SER A 133 2.35 11.03 -17.83
C SER A 133 2.32 10.54 -16.38
N ILE A 134 1.84 11.41 -15.49
CA ILE A 134 1.65 11.16 -14.07
C ILE A 134 0.26 10.54 -13.86
N MET A 135 0.22 9.49 -13.07
CA MET A 135 -0.99 8.75 -12.72
C MET A 135 -1.07 8.72 -11.20
N GLU A 136 -2.09 9.38 -10.66
CA GLU A 136 -2.37 9.41 -9.24
C GLU A 136 -3.14 8.13 -8.86
N VAL A 137 -2.53 7.32 -8.02
CA VAL A 137 -3.07 6.03 -7.59
C VAL A 137 -3.51 6.14 -6.14
N GLU A 138 -4.81 6.05 -5.92
CA GLU A 138 -5.41 6.19 -4.61
C GLU A 138 -6.20 4.94 -4.18
N PHE A 139 -6.11 4.62 -2.90
CA PHE A 139 -6.89 3.55 -2.28
C PHE A 139 -7.33 3.93 -0.87
N THR A 140 -8.62 3.79 -0.58
CA THR A 140 -9.11 3.80 0.80
C THR A 140 -8.85 2.42 1.43
N LEU A 141 -8.22 2.42 2.60
CA LEU A 141 -7.85 1.22 3.34
C LEU A 141 -8.62 1.21 4.66
N ASP A 142 -9.48 0.21 4.83
CA ASP A 142 -10.14 -0.02 6.11
C ASP A 142 -9.12 -0.57 7.12
N ILE A 143 -9.10 0.00 8.33
CA ILE A 143 -8.25 -0.45 9.42
C ILE A 143 -9.14 -1.21 10.41
N PRO A 144 -8.99 -2.54 10.52
CA PRO A 144 -9.72 -3.32 11.51
C PRO A 144 -9.46 -2.77 12.91
N SER A 145 -10.55 -2.48 13.62
CA SER A 145 -10.50 -2.18 15.04
C SER A 145 -9.80 -3.33 15.76
N ALA A 146 -8.95 -3.02 16.74
CA ALA A 146 -8.23 -4.03 17.52
C ALA A 146 -9.14 -5.08 18.22
N ASN A 147 -10.46 -4.85 18.25
CA ASN A 147 -11.47 -5.71 18.88
C ASN A 147 -12.26 -6.59 17.90
N ALA A 148 -11.92 -6.65 16.61
CA ALA A 148 -12.71 -7.38 15.60
C ALA A 148 -12.56 -8.91 15.66
N GLY A 149 -11.92 -9.46 16.69
CA GLY A 149 -11.73 -10.91 16.92
C GLY A 149 -12.71 -11.57 17.88
N GLN A 150 -13.79 -10.89 18.30
CA GLN A 150 -14.79 -11.46 19.20
C GLN A 150 -16.18 -11.52 18.56
N THR A 151 -16.47 -12.62 17.87
CA THR A 151 -17.82 -13.19 17.75
C THR A 151 -17.73 -14.70 17.77
#